data_AF-A0A822EFB5-F1
#
_entry.id   AF-A0A822EFB5-F1
#
_cell.length_a   1.000
_cell.length_b   1.000
_cell.length_c   1.000
_cell.angle_alpha   90.00
_cell.angle_beta   90.00
_cell.angle_gamma   90.00
#
_symmetry.space_group_name_H-M   'P 1'
#
loop_
_entity.id
_entity.type
_entity.pdbx_description
1 polymer ?
#
loop_
_entity_poly.entity_id
_entity_poly.type
_entity_poly.pdbx_seq_one_letter_code
_entity_poly.pdbx_strand_id
1 'polypeptide(L)'
;MYEIHIDLTYFTGDQFWLIENYIYNLSSVSHPGHHILRFIDIDPKLIQKPDKKYDIPEDRLENLGILLSNLRPDITDQIENFKYEKILLVETTNEGILRAILSLFRKINIQPHIHHLFYCTTRTNSIEIRGFIYRCFYSQSFHQLIRPELLSQSIQSQFVSLLRS
;
A
#
# COMPACT_ATOMS: atom_id res chain seq x y z
N MET A 1 -1.27 -8.11 13.19
CA MET A 1 -0.69 -6.77 12.93
C MET A 1 -1.04 -6.29 11.51
N TYR A 2 -0.47 -6.82 10.42
CA TYR A 2 -0.77 -6.30 9.06
C TYR A 2 -2.21 -6.51 8.58
N GLU A 3 -2.90 -7.54 9.05
CA GLU A 3 -4.34 -7.75 8.77
C GLU A 3 -5.21 -6.69 9.44
N ILE A 4 -4.73 -6.09 10.53
CA ILE A 4 -5.43 -5.07 11.33
C ILE A 4 -5.00 -3.66 10.88
N HIS A 5 -3.71 -3.48 10.61
CA HIS A 5 -3.06 -2.24 10.21
C HIS A 5 -2.49 -2.37 8.79
N ILE A 6 -3.38 -2.43 7.81
CA ILE A 6 -3.01 -2.71 6.42
C ILE A 6 -2.10 -1.64 5.82
N ASP A 7 -2.18 -0.40 6.31
CA ASP A 7 -1.33 0.72 5.87
C ASP A 7 0.15 0.49 6.12
N LEU A 8 0.51 -0.32 7.13
CA LEU A 8 1.89 -0.64 7.40
C LEU A 8 2.54 -1.43 6.25
N THR A 9 1.75 -2.10 5.40
CA THR A 9 2.26 -2.88 4.26
C THR A 9 2.78 -2.02 3.11
N TYR A 10 2.53 -0.70 3.12
CA TYR A 10 3.08 0.21 2.11
C TYR A 10 4.54 0.57 2.37
N PHE A 11 5.06 0.27 3.56
CA PHE A 11 6.33 0.79 4.02
C PHE A 11 7.40 -0.29 4.18
N THR A 12 8.64 0.10 3.87
CA THR A 12 9.83 -0.65 4.24
C THR A 12 10.29 -0.29 5.67
N GLY A 13 11.22 -1.08 6.21
CA GLY A 13 11.83 -0.83 7.52
C GLY A 13 12.31 0.61 7.72
N ASP A 14 13.06 1.14 6.75
CA ASP A 14 13.59 2.51 6.81
C ASP A 14 12.49 3.57 6.71
N GLN A 15 11.42 3.29 5.96
CA GLN A 15 10.29 4.21 5.81
C GLN A 15 9.49 4.34 7.10
N PHE A 16 9.37 3.28 7.92
CA PHE A 16 8.75 3.40 9.25
C PHE A 16 9.47 4.42 10.11
N TRP A 17 10.81 4.39 10.12
CA TRP A 17 11.59 5.37 10.90
C TRP A 17 11.39 6.80 10.39
N LEU A 18 11.33 7.00 9.07
CA LEU A 18 11.09 8.33 8.47
C LEU A 18 9.70 8.88 8.82
N ILE A 19 8.67 8.03 8.78
CA ILE A 19 7.30 8.42 9.14
C ILE A 19 7.24 8.74 10.64
N GLU A 20 7.80 7.87 11.48
CA GLU A 20 7.79 8.09 12.92
C GLU A 20 8.54 9.37 13.31
N ASN A 21 9.73 9.59 12.74
CA ASN A 21 10.49 10.82 12.93
C ASN A 21 9.65 12.05 12.55
N TYR A 22 8.96 12.00 11.41
CA TYR A 22 8.06 13.05 10.98
C TYR A 22 6.93 13.31 11.99
N ILE A 23 6.24 12.26 12.43
CA ILE A 23 5.08 12.35 13.33
C ILE A 23 5.46 12.93 14.69
N TYR A 24 6.57 12.45 15.28
CA TYR A 24 6.97 12.89 16.62
C TYR A 24 7.63 14.27 16.65
N ASN A 25 8.26 14.69 15.55
CA ASN A 25 8.93 15.98 15.45
C ASN A 25 8.10 17.05 14.73
N LEU A 26 6.96 16.68 14.13
CA LEU A 26 6.15 17.54 13.25
C LEU A 26 7.02 18.31 12.26
N SER A 27 7.93 17.58 11.62
CA SER A 27 8.93 18.12 10.69
C SER A 27 8.26 18.85 9.51
N SER A 28 9.02 19.65 8.77
CA SER A 28 8.51 20.46 7.65
C SER A 28 7.87 19.61 6.53
N VAL A 29 7.14 20.28 5.64
CA VAL A 29 6.58 19.71 4.40
C VAL A 29 7.62 19.12 3.44
N SER A 30 8.91 19.44 3.63
CA SER A 30 10.02 18.89 2.84
C SER A 30 10.58 17.59 3.43
N HIS A 31 10.06 17.13 4.57
CA HIS A 31 10.53 15.92 5.22
C HIS A 31 10.06 14.66 4.45
N PRO A 32 10.90 13.64 4.24
CA PRO A 32 10.52 12.43 3.50
C PRO A 32 9.25 11.76 4.03
N GLY A 33 9.08 11.69 5.36
CA GLY A 33 7.88 11.16 6.00
C GLY A 33 6.58 11.87 5.59
N HIS A 34 6.61 13.18 5.33
CA HIS A 34 5.46 13.94 4.82
C HIS A 34 5.00 13.38 3.47
N HIS A 35 5.94 13.17 2.55
CA HIS A 35 5.66 12.69 1.20
C HIS A 35 5.24 11.22 1.19
N ILE A 36 5.80 10.40 2.08
CA ILE A 36 5.43 8.99 2.23
C ILE A 36 3.97 8.87 2.70
N LEU A 37 3.55 9.68 3.67
CA LEU A 37 2.15 9.72 4.12
C LEU A 37 1.20 10.18 3.02
N ARG A 38 1.57 11.24 2.30
CA ARG A 38 0.79 11.72 1.14
C ARG A 38 0.67 10.69 0.02
N PHE A 39 1.70 9.86 -0.17
CA PHE A 39 1.69 8.80 -1.18
C PHE A 39 0.60 7.75 -0.92
N ILE A 40 0.28 7.47 0.35
CA ILE A 40 -0.79 6.56 0.75
C ILE A 40 -2.11 7.28 1.08
N ASP A 41 -2.29 8.51 0.56
CA ASP A 41 -3.46 9.35 0.75
C ASP A 41 -3.81 9.71 2.20
N ILE A 42 -2.82 9.70 3.10
CA ILE A 42 -2.95 10.28 4.44
C ILE A 42 -2.54 11.75 4.38
N ASP A 43 -3.41 12.65 4.83
CA ASP A 43 -3.06 14.06 4.98
C ASP A 43 -2.22 14.27 6.25
N PRO A 44 -0.93 14.64 6.12
CA PRO A 44 -0.05 14.83 7.26
C PRO A 44 -0.48 15.95 8.21
N LYS A 45 -1.38 16.84 7.79
CA LYS A 45 -1.94 17.92 8.64
C LYS A 45 -2.96 17.41 9.66
N LEU A 46 -3.56 16.24 9.42
CA LEU A 46 -4.52 15.62 10.33
C LEU A 46 -3.84 14.90 11.49
N ILE A 47 -2.52 14.68 11.39
CA ILE A 47 -1.75 13.95 12.39
C ILE A 47 -1.53 14.81 13.62
N GLN A 48 -2.04 14.33 14.75
CA GLN A 48 -1.70 14.87 16.06
C GLN A 48 -0.46 14.16 16.57
N LYS A 49 0.45 14.94 17.17
CA LYS A 49 1.65 14.39 17.80
C LYS A 49 1.24 13.44 18.93
N PRO A 50 1.73 12.19 18.97
CA PRO A 50 1.40 11.27 20.05
C PRO A 50 2.01 11.74 21.38
N ASP A 51 1.26 11.61 22.46
CA ASP A 51 1.70 11.98 23.82
C ASP A 51 2.75 11.01 24.38
N LYS A 52 2.70 9.74 23.92
CA LYS A 52 3.58 8.68 24.38
C LYS A 52 4.55 8.25 23.29
N LYS A 53 5.81 8.11 23.66
CA LYS A 53 6.84 7.43 22.87
C LYS A 53 7.06 6.04 23.46
N TYR A 54 7.16 5.06 22.58
CA TYR A 54 7.43 3.66 22.94
C TYR A 54 8.88 3.34 22.60
N ASP A 55 9.53 2.53 23.43
CA ASP A 55 10.92 2.12 23.22
C ASP A 55 11.03 0.73 22.58
N ILE A 56 10.01 -0.12 22.77
CA ILE A 56 9.93 -1.47 22.23
C ILE A 56 9.53 -1.39 20.74
N PRO A 57 10.29 -1.98 19.80
CA PRO A 57 10.02 -1.91 18.37
C PRO A 57 8.60 -2.33 17.96
N GLU A 58 8.09 -3.41 18.56
CA GLU A 58 6.76 -3.95 18.28
C GLU A 58 5.66 -2.96 18.70
N ASP A 59 5.79 -2.36 19.89
CA ASP A 59 4.84 -1.37 20.39
C ASP A 59 4.86 -0.09 19.54
N ARG A 60 6.05 0.30 19.05
CA ARG A 60 6.18 1.46 18.14
C ARG A 60 5.45 1.21 16.83
N LEU A 61 5.60 0.01 16.28
CA LEU A 61 4.95 -0.39 15.03
C LEU A 61 3.43 -0.49 15.20
N GLU A 62 2.96 -1.07 16.30
CA GLU A 62 1.53 -1.14 16.64
C GLU A 62 0.93 0.26 16.82
N ASN A 63 1.60 1.14 17.58
CA ASN A 63 1.17 2.52 17.76
C ASN A 63 1.10 3.27 16.42
N LEU A 64 2.10 3.09 15.55
CA LEU A 64 2.06 3.67 14.21
C LEU A 64 0.87 3.12 13.41
N GLY A 65 0.61 1.82 13.48
CA GLY A 65 -0.56 1.18 12.85
C GLY A 65 -1.86 1.83 13.29
N ILE A 66 -2.07 1.97 14.60
CA ILE A 66 -3.26 2.60 15.18
C ILE A 66 -3.42 4.04 14.69
N LEU A 67 -2.33 4.83 14.72
CA LEU A 67 -2.35 6.22 14.27
C LEU A 67 -2.78 6.33 12.81
N LEU A 68 -2.16 5.54 11.93
CA LEU A 68 -2.46 5.57 10.50
C LEU A 68 -3.89 5.11 10.20
N SER A 69 -4.35 4.05 10.86
CA SER A 69 -5.72 3.55 10.71
C SER A 69 -6.77 4.59 11.13
N ASN A 70 -6.51 5.37 12.18
CA ASN A 70 -7.42 6.42 12.64
C ASN A 70 -7.45 7.65 11.72
N LEU A 71 -6.42 7.85 10.90
CA LEU A 71 -6.30 9.00 10.00
C LEU A 71 -6.97 8.80 8.65
N ARG A 72 -7.33 7.57 8.31
CA ARG A 72 -8.23 7.32 7.20
C ARG A 72 -9.63 7.71 7.67
N PRO A 73 -10.27 8.75 7.08
CA PRO A 73 -11.69 8.95 7.32
C PRO A 73 -12.41 7.65 6.95
N ASP A 74 -13.23 7.17 7.88
CA ASP A 74 -14.19 6.07 7.75
C ASP A 74 -14.28 5.53 6.31
N ILE A 75 -13.45 4.52 6.01
CA ILE A 75 -13.47 3.76 4.76
C ILE A 75 -14.86 3.13 4.54
N THR A 76 -15.73 3.16 5.55
CA THR A 76 -17.15 2.78 5.48
C THR A 76 -17.93 3.50 4.38
N ASP A 77 -17.56 4.72 3.97
CA ASP A 77 -18.20 5.40 2.81
C ASP A 77 -17.57 5.06 1.45
N GLN A 78 -16.43 4.34 1.44
CA GLN A 78 -15.75 3.85 0.24
C GLN A 78 -15.34 2.38 0.39
N ILE A 79 -16.20 1.55 0.98
CA ILE A 79 -16.12 0.11 0.73
C ILE A 79 -16.39 -0.03 -0.75
N GLU A 80 -15.31 -0.11 -1.54
CA GLU A 80 -15.38 -0.42 -2.95
C GLU A 80 -16.14 -1.74 -3.01
N ASN A 81 -17.39 -1.68 -3.48
CA ASN A 81 -18.34 -2.79 -3.39
C ASN A 81 -17.88 -3.87 -4.38
N PHE A 82 -16.85 -4.61 -3.98
CA PHE A 82 -16.00 -5.39 -4.86
C PHE A 82 -16.73 -6.66 -5.23
N LYS A 83 -17.44 -6.63 -6.37
CA LYS A 83 -18.15 -7.79 -6.92
C LYS A 83 -17.21 -8.86 -7.51
N TYR A 84 -15.89 -8.68 -7.42
CA TYR A 84 -14.92 -9.52 -8.09
C TYR A 84 -14.10 -10.34 -7.09
N GLU A 85 -14.42 -11.62 -6.99
CA GLU A 85 -13.62 -12.63 -6.27
C GLU A 85 -12.48 -13.21 -7.15
N LYS A 86 -12.19 -12.57 -8.30
CA LYS A 86 -11.28 -13.10 -9.32
C LYS A 86 -10.20 -12.08 -9.66
N ILE A 87 -9.00 -12.59 -9.90
CA ILE A 87 -7.88 -11.82 -10.43
C ILE A 87 -8.13 -11.53 -11.91
N LEU A 88 -8.09 -10.26 -12.28
CA LEU A 88 -8.18 -9.82 -13.67
C LEU A 88 -6.78 -9.73 -14.27
N LEU A 89 -6.59 -10.37 -15.44
CA LEU A 89 -5.36 -10.27 -16.22
C LEU A 89 -5.62 -9.39 -17.44
N VAL A 90 -4.72 -8.44 -17.69
CA VAL A 90 -4.71 -7.63 -18.91
C VAL A 90 -3.32 -7.70 -19.52
N GLU A 91 -3.25 -8.23 -20.74
CA GLU A 91 -2.04 -8.23 -21.55
C GLU A 91 -2.04 -6.99 -22.46
N THR A 92 -0.90 -6.30 -22.52
CA THR A 92 -0.76 -5.07 -23.31
C THR A 92 0.69 -4.85 -23.72
N THR A 93 0.91 -4.01 -24.73
CA THR A 93 2.25 -3.56 -25.11
C THR A 93 2.75 -2.48 -24.16
N ASN A 94 4.06 -2.19 -24.17
CA ASN A 94 4.62 -1.11 -23.36
C ASN A 94 3.91 0.25 -23.58
N GLU A 95 3.52 0.54 -24.82
CA GLU A 95 2.78 1.76 -25.19
C GLU A 95 1.30 1.76 -24.75
N GLY A 96 0.77 0.58 -24.42
CA GLY A 96 -0.61 0.37 -24.00
C GLY A 96 -0.82 0.33 -22.49
N ILE A 97 0.26 0.26 -21.68
CA ILE A 97 0.19 0.11 -20.22
C ILE A 97 -0.74 1.14 -19.56
N LEU A 98 -0.59 2.41 -19.90
CA LEU A 98 -1.36 3.49 -19.27
C LEU A 98 -2.86 3.38 -19.62
N ARG A 99 -3.17 2.99 -20.86
CA ARG A 99 -4.54 2.71 -21.30
C ARG A 99 -5.12 1.48 -20.59
N ALA A 100 -4.31 0.44 -20.40
CA ALA A 100 -4.72 -0.78 -19.69
C ALA A 100 -5.06 -0.50 -18.23
N ILE A 101 -4.20 0.25 -17.52
CA ILE A 101 -4.44 0.70 -16.14
C ILE A 101 -5.77 1.44 -16.05
N LEU A 102 -5.94 2.53 -16.80
CA LEU A 102 -7.16 3.34 -16.74
C LEU A 102 -8.42 2.57 -17.14
N SER A 103 -8.31 1.64 -18.11
CA SER A 103 -9.44 0.81 -18.54
C SER A 103 -9.91 -0.14 -17.44
N LEU A 104 -9.00 -0.68 -16.64
CA LEU A 104 -9.36 -1.55 -15.50
C LEU A 104 -10.11 -0.77 -14.43
N PHE A 105 -9.54 0.36 -13.96
CA PHE A 105 -10.18 1.23 -12.97
C PHE A 105 -11.55 1.73 -13.42
N ARG A 106 -11.68 2.11 -14.69
CA ARG A 106 -12.98 2.49 -15.28
C ARG A 106 -13.98 1.33 -15.28
N LYS A 107 -13.54 0.11 -15.58
CA LYS A 107 -14.40 -1.09 -15.62
C LYS A 107 -14.97 -1.45 -14.25
N ILE A 108 -14.16 -1.29 -13.21
CA ILE A 108 -14.55 -1.56 -11.81
C ILE A 108 -15.19 -0.34 -11.12
N ASN A 109 -15.30 0.80 -11.83
CA ASN A 109 -15.87 2.05 -11.34
C ASN A 109 -15.18 2.60 -10.08
N ILE A 110 -13.85 2.55 -10.05
CA ILE A 110 -13.02 3.04 -8.96
C ILE A 110 -12.08 4.11 -9.49
N GLN A 111 -11.90 5.18 -8.72
CA GLN A 111 -10.93 6.21 -9.04
C GLN A 111 -9.51 5.67 -8.77
N PRO A 112 -8.59 5.72 -9.74
CA PRO A 112 -7.22 5.26 -9.51
C PRO A 112 -6.50 6.22 -8.57
N HIS A 113 -5.96 5.68 -7.48
CA HIS A 113 -5.00 6.33 -6.61
C HIS A 113 -3.62 5.72 -6.80
N ILE A 114 -2.56 6.48 -6.51
CA ILE A 114 -1.19 6.00 -6.73
C ILE A 114 -0.91 4.74 -5.91
N HIS A 115 -1.40 4.68 -4.68
CA HIS A 115 -1.19 3.53 -3.79
C HIS A 115 -1.93 2.25 -4.24
N HIS A 116 -2.91 2.36 -5.15
CA HIS A 116 -3.53 1.21 -5.81
C HIS A 116 -2.61 0.56 -6.87
N LEU A 117 -1.57 1.25 -7.30
CA LEU A 117 -0.68 0.81 -8.37
C LEU A 117 0.64 0.31 -7.80
N PHE A 118 1.03 -0.91 -8.14
CA PHE A 118 2.35 -1.43 -7.81
C PHE A 118 3.12 -1.75 -9.09
N TYR A 119 4.17 -0.96 -9.37
CA TYR A 119 5.01 -1.16 -10.54
C TYR A 119 6.20 -2.06 -10.22
N CYS A 120 6.22 -3.25 -10.80
CA CYS A 120 7.32 -4.19 -10.64
C CYS A 120 8.56 -3.72 -11.39
N THR A 121 9.72 -3.98 -10.79
CA THR A 121 11.03 -3.77 -11.40
C THR A 121 11.89 -5.01 -11.17
N THR A 122 13.06 -5.07 -11.83
CA THR A 122 14.04 -6.13 -11.59
C THR A 122 14.64 -6.12 -10.17
N ARG A 123 14.38 -5.05 -9.39
CA ARG A 123 14.80 -4.90 -7.99
C ARG A 123 13.69 -5.18 -6.98
N THR A 124 12.45 -5.39 -7.46
CA THR A 124 11.33 -5.69 -6.58
C THR A 124 11.58 -7.00 -5.84
N ASN A 125 11.39 -6.97 -4.52
CA ASN A 125 11.70 -8.08 -3.62
C ASN A 125 10.43 -8.79 -3.10
N SER A 126 10.62 -9.95 -2.45
CA SER A 126 9.50 -10.78 -1.97
C SER A 126 8.68 -10.10 -0.86
N ILE A 127 9.29 -9.24 -0.04
CA ILE A 127 8.58 -8.54 1.05
C ILE A 127 7.59 -7.53 0.45
N GLU A 128 8.01 -6.76 -0.55
CA GLU A 128 7.14 -5.79 -1.22
C GLU A 128 5.95 -6.47 -1.90
N ILE A 129 6.18 -7.61 -2.55
CA ILE A 129 5.12 -8.40 -3.19
C ILE A 129 4.18 -9.02 -2.16
N ARG A 130 4.68 -9.52 -1.02
CA ARG A 130 3.82 -9.97 0.07
C ARG A 130 2.96 -8.83 0.60
N GLY A 131 3.54 -7.65 0.82
CA GLY A 131 2.80 -6.45 1.21
C GLY A 131 1.69 -6.12 0.21
N PHE A 132 1.99 -6.15 -1.09
CA PHE A 132 0.99 -5.98 -2.15
C PHE A 132 -0.14 -7.01 -2.07
N ILE A 133 0.19 -8.30 -1.92
CA ILE A 133 -0.80 -9.38 -1.77
C ILE A 133 -1.70 -9.12 -0.57
N TYR A 134 -1.13 -8.81 0.60
CA TYR A 134 -1.92 -8.48 1.79
C TYR A 134 -2.91 -7.35 1.50
N ARG A 135 -2.51 -6.30 0.78
CA ARG A 135 -3.45 -5.23 0.42
C ARG A 135 -4.61 -5.73 -0.44
N CYS A 136 -4.33 -6.55 -1.46
CA CYS A 136 -5.38 -7.11 -2.30
C CYS A 136 -6.46 -7.87 -1.50
N PHE A 137 -6.08 -8.56 -0.43
CA PHE A 137 -6.99 -9.42 0.33
C PHE A 137 -7.64 -8.73 1.54
N TYR A 138 -6.96 -7.76 2.17
CA TYR A 138 -7.41 -7.19 3.45
C TYR A 138 -7.81 -5.72 3.39
N SER A 139 -7.38 -4.95 2.38
CA SER A 139 -7.67 -3.51 2.32
C SER A 139 -9.04 -3.15 1.73
N GLN A 140 -9.81 -4.14 1.24
CA GLN A 140 -11.09 -3.95 0.55
C GLN A 140 -11.06 -2.94 -0.63
N SER A 141 -9.88 -2.69 -1.20
CA SER A 141 -9.69 -1.81 -2.36
C SER A 141 -9.05 -2.55 -3.54
N PHE A 142 -9.24 -2.04 -4.76
CA PHE A 142 -8.58 -2.58 -5.94
C PHE A 142 -7.10 -2.24 -5.95
N HIS A 143 -6.28 -3.27 -6.12
CA HIS A 143 -4.85 -3.12 -6.34
C HIS A 143 -4.46 -3.72 -7.69
N GLN A 144 -3.61 -3.01 -8.43
CA GLN A 144 -3.11 -3.44 -9.73
C GLN A 144 -1.60 -3.66 -9.68
N LEU A 145 -1.19 -4.88 -10.01
CA LEU A 145 0.20 -5.22 -10.24
C LEU A 145 0.56 -4.91 -11.70
N ILE A 146 1.56 -4.07 -11.90
CA ILE A 146 1.99 -3.60 -13.22
C ILE A 146 3.35 -4.24 -13.54
N ARG A 147 3.44 -4.82 -14.73
CA ARG A 147 4.63 -5.52 -15.24
C ARG A 147 5.14 -6.68 -14.37
N PRO A 148 4.27 -7.60 -13.93
CA PRO A 148 4.68 -8.74 -13.10
C PRO A 148 5.76 -9.63 -13.76
N GLU A 149 5.91 -9.58 -15.08
CA GLU A 149 6.97 -10.28 -15.82
C GLU A 149 8.40 -9.86 -15.45
N LEU A 150 8.57 -8.67 -14.86
CA LEU A 150 9.88 -8.19 -14.41
C LEU A 150 10.34 -8.79 -13.06
N LEU A 151 9.45 -9.49 -12.36
CA LEU A 151 9.78 -10.15 -11.10
C LEU A 151 10.74 -11.31 -11.34
N SER A 152 11.62 -11.57 -10.37
CA SER A 152 12.49 -12.75 -10.44
C SER A 152 11.67 -14.05 -10.45
N GLN A 153 12.21 -15.10 -11.08
CA GLN A 153 11.53 -16.39 -11.20
C GLN A 153 11.17 -16.99 -9.83
N SER A 154 11.98 -16.76 -8.80
CA SER A 154 11.71 -17.22 -7.43
C SER A 154 10.48 -16.52 -6.84
N ILE A 155 10.35 -15.21 -7.03
CA ILE A 155 9.18 -14.44 -6.58
C ILE A 155 7.93 -14.87 -7.35
N GLN A 156 8.01 -15.00 -8.67
CA GLN A 156 6.87 -15.46 -9.48
C GLN A 156 6.38 -16.84 -9.02
N SER A 157 7.30 -17.74 -8.71
CA SER A 157 6.97 -19.09 -8.22
C SER A 157 6.26 -19.05 -6.85
N GLN A 158 6.73 -18.20 -5.93
CA GLN A 158 6.07 -17.98 -4.64
C GLN A 158 4.69 -17.35 -4.80
N PHE A 159 4.55 -16.38 -5.71
CA PHE A 159 3.30 -15.69 -6.00
C PHE A 159 2.22 -16.68 -6.46
N VAL A 160 2.56 -17.57 -7.41
CA VAL A 160 1.64 -18.61 -7.90
C VAL A 160 1.24 -19.57 -6.78
N SER A 161 2.16 -19.90 -5.86
CA SER A 161 1.84 -20.76 -4.70
C SER A 161 0.82 -20.10 -3.77
N LEU A 162 0.96 -18.80 -3.50
CA LEU A 162 0.05 -18.05 -2.61
C LEU A 162 -1.34 -17.86 -3.22
N LEU A 163 -1.47 -17.86 -4.54
CA LEU A 163 -2.76 -17.74 -5.22
C LEU A 163 -3.52 -19.07 -5.35
N ARG A 164 -2.86 -20.21 -5.07
CA ARG A 164 -3.44 -21.56 -5.17
C ARG A 164 -3.86 -22.14 -3.82
N SER A 165 -3.37 -21.58 -2.72
CA SER A 165 -3.72 -21.92 -1.34
C SER A 165 -4.99 -21.22 -0.91
#